data_AF-A0A2L2NBW0-F1
#
_entry.id   AF-A0A2L2NBW0-F1
#
_cell.length_a   1.000
_cell.length_b   1.000
_cell.length_c   1.000
_cell.angle_alpha   90.00
_cell.angle_beta   90.00
_cell.angle_gamma   90.00
#
_symmetry.space_group_name_H-M   'P 1'
#
loop_
_entity.id
_entity.type
_entity.pdbx_description
1 polymer ?
#
loop_
_entity_poly.entity_id
_entity_poly.type
_entity_poly.pdbx_seq_one_letter_code
_entity_poly.pdbx_strand_id
1 'polypeptide(L)' 'MNKETVPSQAEKSNPEGEPLELSPEVLDKIKHPARIDDVIREQSPEERKSNPALTPEMIDDSTDR' A
#
# COMPACT_ATOMS: atom_id res chain seq x y z
N MET A 1 -12.85 -0.62 -41.31
CA MET A 1 -12.74 -0.42 -39.86
C MET A 1 -12.63 -1.77 -39.17
N ASN A 2 -11.40 -2.21 -38.91
CA ASN A 2 -11.04 -3.31 -38.01
C ASN A 2 -11.41 -2.92 -36.59
N LYS A 3 -12.37 -3.63 -35.99
CA LYS A 3 -12.73 -3.47 -34.57
C LYS A 3 -11.76 -4.31 -33.76
N GLU A 4 -10.56 -3.79 -33.53
CA GLU A 4 -9.66 -4.33 -32.50
C GLU A 4 -10.26 -3.98 -31.14
N THR A 5 -11.02 -4.92 -30.56
CA THR A 5 -11.50 -4.81 -29.19
C THR A 5 -10.30 -5.01 -28.28
N VAL A 6 -9.85 -3.94 -27.62
CA VAL A 6 -8.82 -4.01 -26.58
C VAL A 6 -9.35 -4.94 -25.47
N PRO A 7 -8.67 -6.04 -25.14
CA PRO A 7 -9.14 -6.97 -24.11
C PRO A 7 -9.25 -6.21 -22.78
N SER A 8 -10.40 -6.37 -22.12
CA SER A 8 -10.67 -5.70 -20.85
C SER A 8 -9.71 -6.24 -19.80
N GLN A 9 -9.09 -5.38 -18.99
CA GLN A 9 -8.20 -5.83 -17.92
C GLN A 9 -8.89 -6.76 -16.90
N ALA A 10 -10.23 -6.79 -16.88
CA ALA A 10 -11.02 -7.74 -16.09
C ALA A 10 -10.86 -9.20 -16.55
N GLU A 11 -10.39 -9.44 -17.78
CA GLU A 11 -10.15 -10.78 -18.34
C GLU A 11 -8.74 -11.30 -18.04
N LYS A 12 -7.91 -10.54 -17.32
CA LYS A 12 -6.62 -11.01 -16.81
C LYS A 12 -6.88 -11.99 -15.67
N SER A 13 -7.13 -13.23 -16.08
CA SER A 13 -6.83 -14.48 -15.40
C SER A 13 -6.37 -14.27 -13.96
N ASN A 14 -7.32 -14.31 -13.03
CA ASN A 14 -6.99 -14.91 -11.74
C ASN A 14 -6.36 -16.26 -12.08
N PRO A 15 -5.17 -16.62 -11.58
CA PRO A 15 -4.65 -17.97 -11.80
C PRO A 15 -5.74 -18.95 -11.36
N GLU A 16 -6.30 -19.67 -12.34
CA GLU A 16 -7.32 -20.71 -12.15
C GLU A 16 -6.68 -21.89 -11.42
N GLY A 17 -6.49 -21.75 -10.12
CA GLY A 17 -5.85 -22.77 -9.32
C GLY A 17 -5.71 -22.30 -7.89
N GLU A 18 -6.73 -22.63 -7.10
CA GLU A 18 -6.89 -22.35 -5.67
C GLU A 18 -7.36 -20.91 -5.34
N PRO A 19 -8.60 -20.71 -4.87
CA PRO A 19 -8.81 -19.59 -3.97
C PRO A 19 -7.80 -19.80 -2.85
N LEU A 20 -6.81 -18.91 -2.73
CA LEU A 20 -5.96 -18.90 -1.56
C LEU A 20 -6.90 -18.66 -0.38
N GLU A 21 -7.35 -19.74 0.27
CA GLU A 21 -8.24 -19.67 1.42
C GLU A 21 -7.43 -19.00 2.53
N LEU A 22 -7.51 -17.67 2.55
CA LEU A 22 -6.87 -16.86 3.54
C LEU A 22 -7.40 -17.32 4.89
N SER A 23 -6.48 -17.44 5.87
CA SER A 23 -6.91 -17.77 7.21
C SER A 23 -7.93 -16.72 7.71
N PRO A 24 -8.87 -17.10 8.59
CA PRO A 24 -9.84 -16.15 9.13
C PRO A 24 -9.18 -14.90 9.75
N GLU A 25 -7.98 -15.04 10.33
CA GLU A 25 -7.20 -13.93 10.86
C GLU A 25 -6.75 -12.95 9.77
N VAL A 26 -6.30 -13.45 8.61
CA VAL A 26 -5.89 -12.58 7.50
C VAL A 26 -7.09 -11.88 6.88
N LEU A 27 -8.22 -12.60 6.73
CA LEU A 27 -9.49 -12.00 6.28
C LEU A 27 -9.96 -10.88 7.23
N ASP A 28 -9.79 -11.08 8.54
CA ASP A 28 -10.15 -10.07 9.53
C ASP A 28 -9.27 -8.81 9.42
N LYS A 29 -7.95 -8.97 9.25
CA LYS A 29 -7.03 -7.83 9.04
C LYS A 29 -7.34 -7.05 7.77
N ILE A 30 -7.77 -7.73 6.70
CA ILE A 30 -8.18 -7.09 5.45
C ILE A 30 -9.48 -6.30 5.64
N LYS A 31 -10.45 -6.86 6.39
CA LYS A 31 -11.73 -6.22 6.66
C LYS A 31 -11.60 -5.05 7.64
N HIS A 32 -10.70 -5.15 8.60
CA HIS A 32 -10.50 -4.19 9.67
C HIS A 32 -9.04 -3.70 9.68
N PRO A 33 -8.63 -2.92 8.66
CA PRO A 33 -7.27 -2.42 8.61
C PRO A 33 -7.00 -1.49 9.80
N ALA A 34 -5.76 -1.53 10.30
CA ALA A 34 -5.30 -0.59 11.32
C ALA A 34 -5.34 0.85 10.79
N ARG A 35 -5.49 1.82 11.71
CA ARG A 35 -5.44 3.23 11.33
C ARG A 35 -4.03 3.58 10.84
N ILE A 36 -3.97 4.31 9.74
CA ILE A 36 -2.71 4.67 9.09
C ILE A 36 -1.79 5.44 10.06
N ASP A 37 -2.33 6.36 10.84
CA ASP A 37 -1.55 7.14 11.83
C ASP A 37 -0.94 6.25 12.94
N ASP A 38 -1.63 5.18 13.33
CA ASP A 38 -1.14 4.24 14.34
C ASP A 38 0.03 3.44 13.75
N VAL A 39 -0.17 2.89 12.54
CA VAL A 39 0.85 2.12 11.81
C VAL A 39 2.11 2.96 11.57
N ILE A 40 1.97 4.21 11.11
CA ILE A 40 3.09 5.11 10.85
C ILE A 40 3.88 5.42 12.14
N ARG A 41 3.21 5.55 13.28
CA ARG A 41 3.86 5.78 14.58
C ARG A 41 4.58 4.55 15.12
N GLU A 42 4.24 3.36 14.65
CA GLU A 42 4.94 2.12 15.01
C GLU A 42 6.12 1.80 14.07
N GLN A 43 6.18 2.43 12.89
CA GLN A 43 7.29 2.26 11.94
C GLN A 43 8.64 2.68 12.54
N SER A 44 9.69 1.95 12.18
CA SER A 44 11.07 2.29 12.51
C SER A 44 11.53 3.57 11.78
N PRO A 45 12.58 4.25 12.24
CA PRO A 45 13.09 5.46 11.58
C PRO A 45 13.47 5.24 10.11
N GLU A 46 13.97 4.06 9.75
CA GLU A 46 14.34 3.71 8.38
C GLU A 46 13.10 3.60 7.48
N GLU A 47 12.04 2.94 7.96
CA GLU A 47 10.78 2.79 7.23
C GLU A 47 10.07 4.13 7.06
N ARG A 48 10.12 5.00 8.06
CA ARG A 48 9.54 6.35 7.98
C ARG A 48 10.25 7.22 6.93
N LYS A 49 11.57 7.13 6.81
CA LYS A 49 12.33 7.89 5.80
C LYS A 49 11.97 7.50 4.37
N SER A 50 11.64 6.22 4.16
CA SER A 50 11.21 5.70 2.86
C SER A 50 9.73 5.95 2.56
N ASN A 51 8.94 6.34 3.56
CA ASN A 51 7.50 6.48 3.44
C ASN A 51 7.12 7.81 2.76
N PRO A 52 6.61 7.79 1.50
CA PRO A 52 6.27 9.02 0.77
C PRO A 52 5.04 9.74 1.33
N ALA A 53 4.25 9.09 2.19
CA ALA A 53 3.13 9.72 2.86
C ALA A 53 3.56 10.58 4.06
N LEU A 54 4.80 10.43 4.53
CA LEU A 54 5.37 11.30 5.54
C LEU A 54 6.02 12.51 4.88
N THR A 55 5.74 13.69 5.44
CA THR A 55 6.50 14.89 5.08
C THR A 55 7.90 14.73 5.64
N PRO A 56 8.97 14.89 4.82
CA PRO A 56 10.33 14.91 5.34
C PRO A 56 10.46 15.95 6.45
N GLU A 57 11.28 15.65 7.46
CA GLU A 57 11.63 16.69 8.44
C GLU A 57 12.30 17.84 7.70
N MET A 58 11.67 19.02 7.76
CA MET A 58 12.31 20.23 7.29
C MET A 58 13.43 20.52 8.27
N ILE A 59 14.66 20.50 7.76
CA ILE A 59 15.78 21.11 8.48
C ILE A 59 15.46 22.60 8.50
N ASP A 60 15.01 23.11 9.64
CA ASP A 60 15.04 24.55 9.86
C ASP A 60 16.53 24.92 9.85
N ASP A 61 17.01 25.45 8.72
CA ASP A 61 18.33 26.08 8.57
C ASP A 61 18.40 27.39 9.39
N SER A 62 17.92 27.38 10.63
CA SER A 62 18.14 28.41 11.63
C SER A 62 19.50 28.21 12.30
N THR A 63 20.52 28.01 11.48
CA THR A 63 21.92 28.35 11.78
C THR A 63 22.35 29.49 10.87
N ASP A 64 21.54 30.55 10.82
CA ASP A 64 22.06 31.90 10.60
C ASP A 64 22.37 32.52 11.97
N ARG A 65 23.52 32.12 12.54
CA ARG A 65 24.35 32.94 13.42
C ARG A 65 25.69 32.29 13.76
#